data_AF-A0ABD2HVW6-F1
#
_entry.id   AF-A0ABD2HVW6-F1
#
_cell.length_a   1.000
_cell.length_b   1.000
_cell.length_c   1.000
_cell.angle_alpha   90.00
_cell.angle_beta   90.00
_cell.angle_gamma   90.00
#
_symmetry.space_group_name_H-M   'P 1'
#
loop_
_entity.id
_entity.type
_entity.pdbx_description
1 polymer ?
#
loop_
_entity_poly.entity_id
_entity_poly.type
_entity_poly.pdbx_seq_one_letter_code
_entity_poly.pdbx_strand_id
1 'polypeptide(L)'
;MAKYCLKKQSKRLTCKKKFKIQRKVREHSRKLKKMSKESERKKKTEKQISVPSKCPFKEEILMEAEQKRTEAKEMEQERKARQKAAKKKVPSKCPFKAEVLMEAEQKRAEAKTLDKERKMSRQKAAKKKGAKEKKKKKNADWTDEAREI
;
A
#
# COMPACT_ATOMS: atom_id res chain seq x y z
N MET A 1 -73.89 -19.51 -0.69
CA MET A 1 -72.58 -19.58 0.02
C MET A 1 -71.52 -18.88 -0.81
N ALA A 2 -71.00 -17.76 -0.33
CA ALA A 2 -70.15 -16.91 -1.14
C ALA A 2 -68.77 -17.55 -1.37
N LYS A 3 -68.49 -17.94 -2.62
CA LYS A 3 -67.16 -18.33 -3.13
C LYS A 3 -66.24 -17.10 -3.24
N TYR A 4 -66.09 -16.30 -2.18
CA TYR A 4 -64.97 -15.37 -2.10
C TYR A 4 -63.74 -16.12 -1.59
N CYS A 5 -63.24 -17.03 -2.42
CA CYS A 5 -61.90 -17.57 -2.29
C CYS A 5 -60.93 -16.42 -2.53
N LEU A 6 -60.66 -15.64 -1.48
CA LEU A 6 -59.66 -14.59 -1.45
C LEU A 6 -58.39 -15.13 -2.11
N LYS A 7 -57.96 -14.53 -3.23
CA LYS A 7 -56.74 -14.88 -3.96
C LYS A 7 -55.51 -14.49 -3.13
N LYS A 8 -55.34 -15.12 -1.97
CA LYS A 8 -54.25 -14.87 -1.04
C LYS A 8 -52.99 -15.49 -1.61
N GLN A 9 -51.98 -14.67 -1.83
CA GLN A 9 -50.70 -15.16 -2.31
C GLN A 9 -50.07 -16.09 -1.28
N SER A 10 -49.48 -17.18 -1.76
CA SER A 10 -48.75 -18.12 -0.91
C SER A 10 -47.47 -17.48 -0.35
N LYS A 11 -47.19 -17.72 0.93
CA LYS A 11 -45.91 -17.33 1.56
C LYS A 11 -44.73 -18.19 1.07
N ARG A 12 -45.00 -19.31 0.39
CA ARG A 12 -43.97 -20.24 -0.09
C ARG A 12 -43.20 -19.62 -1.27
N LEU A 13 -41.88 -19.59 -1.16
CA LEU A 13 -41.00 -19.19 -2.26
C LEU A 13 -40.56 -20.42 -3.06
N THR A 14 -40.69 -20.34 -4.39
CA THR A 14 -40.10 -21.34 -5.29
C THR A 14 -38.58 -21.33 -5.18
N CYS A 15 -37.94 -22.48 -5.43
CA CYS A 15 -36.49 -22.61 -5.37
C CYS A 15 -35.79 -21.59 -6.29
N LYS A 16 -36.33 -21.34 -7.48
CA LYS A 16 -35.84 -20.30 -8.42
C LYS A 16 -35.77 -18.90 -7.76
N LYS A 17 -36.79 -18.52 -6.99
CA LYS A 17 -36.80 -17.24 -6.25
C LYS A 17 -35.76 -17.24 -5.14
N LYS A 18 -35.65 -18.32 -4.36
CA LYS A 18 -34.63 -18.46 -3.29
C LYS A 18 -33.20 -18.32 -3.84
N PHE A 19 -32.87 -19.04 -4.91
CA PHE A 19 -31.53 -18.97 -5.52
C PHE A 19 -31.24 -17.60 -6.15
N LYS A 20 -32.24 -16.95 -6.76
CA LYS A 20 -32.09 -15.58 -7.28
C LYS A 20 -31.83 -14.57 -6.17
N ILE A 21 -32.54 -14.67 -5.04
CA ILE A 21 -32.32 -13.83 -3.86
C ILE A 21 -30.90 -14.05 -3.31
N GLN A 22 -30.49 -15.30 -3.08
CA GLN A 22 -29.14 -15.61 -2.61
C GLN A 22 -28.06 -15.05 -3.53
N ARG A 23 -28.22 -15.21 -4.86
CA ARG A 23 -27.30 -14.65 -5.85
C ARG A 23 -27.24 -13.12 -5.76
N LYS A 24 -28.39 -12.44 -5.69
CA LYS A 24 -28.47 -10.97 -5.59
C LYS A 24 -27.86 -10.43 -4.29
N VAL A 25 -28.09 -11.10 -3.16
CA VAL A 25 -27.47 -10.76 -1.87
C VAL A 25 -25.95 -10.93 -1.96
N ARG A 26 -25.47 -12.05 -2.50
CA ARG A 26 -24.02 -12.28 -2.70
C ARG A 26 -23.39 -11.19 -3.59
N GLU A 27 -24.03 -10.85 -4.70
CA GLU A 27 -23.58 -9.78 -5.60
C GLU A 27 -23.54 -8.42 -4.88
N HIS A 28 -24.57 -8.10 -4.10
CA HIS A 28 -24.64 -6.85 -3.34
C HIS A 28 -23.56 -6.77 -2.27
N SER A 29 -23.40 -7.80 -1.43
CA SER A 29 -22.34 -7.84 -0.42
C SER A 29 -20.93 -7.80 -1.03
N ARG A 30 -20.72 -8.43 -2.20
CA ARG A 30 -19.45 -8.32 -2.95
C ARG A 30 -19.19 -6.88 -3.38
N LYS A 31 -20.21 -6.16 -3.87
CA LYS A 31 -20.09 -4.74 -4.25
C LYS A 31 -19.81 -3.86 -3.03
N LEU A 32 -20.56 -4.02 -1.93
CA LEU A 32 -20.34 -3.28 -0.69
C LEU A 32 -18.92 -3.45 -0.15
N LYS A 33 -18.38 -4.69 -0.15
CA LYS A 33 -17.00 -4.96 0.27
C LYS A 33 -15.95 -4.33 -0.64
N LYS A 34 -16.20 -4.24 -1.95
CA LYS A 34 -15.30 -3.55 -2.88
C LYS A 34 -15.33 -2.05 -2.64
N MET A 35 -16.52 -1.48 -2.47
CA MET A 35 -16.71 -0.05 -2.20
C MET A 35 -16.12 0.35 -0.84
N SER A 36 -16.27 -0.48 0.21
CA SER A 36 -15.72 -0.20 1.53
C SER A 36 -14.19 -0.12 1.48
N LYS A 37 -13.53 -1.08 0.84
CA LYS A 37 -12.07 -1.10 0.67
C LYS A 37 -11.54 0.10 -0.11
N GLU A 38 -12.29 0.59 -1.10
CA GLU A 38 -11.92 1.81 -1.83
C GLU A 38 -12.10 3.06 -0.94
N SER A 39 -13.19 3.12 -0.16
CA SER A 39 -13.45 4.21 0.78
C SER A 39 -12.49 4.23 1.99
N GLU A 40 -11.97 3.08 2.41
CA GLU A 40 -11.00 2.92 3.49
C GLU A 40 -9.65 3.56 3.18
N ARG A 41 -9.35 3.85 1.90
CA ARG A 41 -8.17 4.63 1.50
C ARG A 41 -8.31 6.12 1.87
N LYS A 42 -9.54 6.58 2.09
CA LYS A 42 -9.89 7.96 2.50
C LYS A 42 -10.50 7.96 3.89
N LYS A 43 -9.90 7.22 4.85
CA LYS A 43 -10.32 7.25 6.26
C LYS A 43 -10.24 8.69 6.77
N LYS A 44 -11.40 9.34 6.85
CA LYS A 44 -11.56 10.57 7.62
C LYS A 44 -11.28 10.21 9.07
N THR A 45 -10.59 11.09 9.79
CA THR A 45 -10.46 10.97 11.24
C THR A 45 -11.86 10.83 11.83
N GLU A 46 -12.10 9.76 12.57
CA GLU A 46 -13.39 9.55 13.23
C GLU A 46 -13.62 10.73 14.16
N LYS A 47 -14.76 11.42 13.98
CA LYS A 47 -15.12 12.52 14.86
C LYS A 47 -15.33 11.95 16.24
N GLN A 48 -14.63 12.47 17.23
CA GLN A 48 -14.85 12.08 18.61
C GLN A 48 -16.29 12.46 18.99
N ILE A 49 -17.03 11.52 19.59
CA ILE A 49 -18.36 11.80 20.13
C ILE A 49 -18.18 12.81 21.26
N SER A 50 -18.62 14.04 21.04
CA SER A 50 -18.43 15.14 22.00
C SER A 50 -19.51 15.11 23.07
N VAL A 51 -19.11 15.33 24.33
CA VAL A 51 -20.03 15.41 25.47
C VAL A 51 -20.90 16.67 25.33
N PRO A 52 -22.24 16.55 25.32
CA PRO A 52 -23.15 17.69 25.21
C PRO A 52 -22.98 18.70 26.36
N SER A 53 -23.20 20.00 26.09
CA SER A 53 -23.10 21.08 27.09
C SER A 53 -24.12 21.02 28.22
N LYS A 54 -25.24 20.29 28.03
CA LYS A 54 -26.27 20.11 29.06
C LYS A 54 -25.86 19.13 30.17
N CYS A 55 -24.72 18.45 30.01
CA CYS A 55 -24.23 17.50 31.01
C CYS A 55 -23.57 18.25 32.18
N PRO A 56 -24.02 18.06 33.43
CA PRO A 56 -23.50 18.78 34.59
C PRO A 56 -22.02 18.49 34.87
N PHE A 57 -21.53 17.29 34.54
CA PHE A 57 -20.15 16.84 34.77
C PHE A 57 -19.26 16.92 33.52
N LYS A 58 -19.62 17.75 32.54
CA LYS A 58 -18.87 17.84 31.28
C LYS A 58 -17.39 18.19 31.51
N GLU A 59 -17.13 19.11 32.43
CA GLU A 59 -15.77 19.57 32.74
C GLU A 59 -14.95 18.46 33.42
N GLU A 60 -15.54 17.79 34.42
CA GLU A 60 -14.92 16.67 35.13
C GLU A 60 -14.57 15.51 34.18
N ILE A 61 -15.49 15.15 33.27
CA ILE A 61 -15.28 14.07 32.28
C ILE A 61 -14.15 14.43 31.31
N LEU A 62 -14.04 15.69 30.91
CA LEU A 62 -12.96 16.14 30.02
C LEU A 62 -11.61 16.13 30.74
N MET A 63 -11.56 16.56 32.00
CA MET A 63 -10.34 16.50 32.83
C MET A 63 -9.85 15.07 33.03
N GLU A 64 -10.74 14.15 33.40
CA GLU A 64 -10.39 12.72 33.56
C GLU A 64 -9.88 12.11 32.25
N ALA A 65 -10.47 12.49 31.11
CA ALA A 65 -10.03 12.05 29.80
C ALA A 65 -8.63 12.57 29.43
N GLU A 66 -8.28 13.80 29.82
CA GLU A 66 -6.94 14.36 29.62
C GLU A 66 -5.89 13.64 30.48
N GLN A 67 -6.19 13.41 31.76
CA GLN A 67 -5.32 12.65 32.67
C GLN A 67 -5.04 11.24 32.13
N LYS A 68 -6.07 10.53 31.66
CA LYS A 68 -5.88 9.21 31.02
C LYS A 68 -5.03 9.29 29.75
N ARG A 69 -5.12 10.37 28.97
CA ARG A 69 -4.29 10.57 27.78
C ARG A 69 -2.83 10.83 28.13
N THR A 70 -2.54 11.54 29.22
CA THR A 70 -1.16 11.78 29.67
C THR A 70 -0.55 10.51 30.22
N GLU A 71 -1.24 9.81 31.11
CA GLU A 71 -0.81 8.52 31.67
C GLU A 71 -0.53 7.49 30.58
N ALA A 72 -1.42 7.35 29.60
CA ALA A 72 -1.22 6.41 28.50
C ALA A 72 0.01 6.75 27.64
N LYS A 73 0.28 8.04 27.42
CA LYS A 73 1.48 8.48 26.67
C LYS A 73 2.75 8.20 27.45
N GLU A 74 2.77 8.48 28.75
CA GLU A 74 3.91 8.22 29.63
C GLU A 74 4.21 6.72 29.70
N MET A 75 3.19 5.89 29.93
CA MET A 75 3.30 4.42 29.90
C MET A 75 3.82 3.90 28.55
N GLU A 76 3.38 4.47 27.43
CA GLU A 76 3.88 4.08 26.12
C GLU A 76 5.35 4.50 25.92
N GLN A 77 5.73 5.69 26.37
CA GLN A 77 7.12 6.18 26.31
C GLN A 77 8.04 5.32 27.17
N GLU A 78 7.63 4.99 28.39
CA GLU A 78 8.39 4.11 29.28
C GLU A 78 8.52 2.72 28.66
N ARG A 79 7.43 2.16 28.12
CA ARG A 79 7.47 0.87 27.41
C ARG A 79 8.43 0.91 26.22
N LYS A 80 8.42 1.99 25.42
CA LYS A 80 9.33 2.18 24.29
C LYS A 80 10.79 2.30 24.76
N ALA A 81 11.04 3.04 25.84
CA ALA A 81 12.37 3.18 26.44
C ALA A 81 12.89 1.85 26.97
N ARG A 82 12.06 1.09 27.70
CA ARG A 82 12.38 -0.26 28.20
C ARG A 82 12.67 -1.23 27.07
N GLN A 83 11.88 -1.22 25.99
CA GLN A 83 12.15 -2.05 24.82
C GLN A 83 13.46 -1.68 24.11
N LYS A 84 13.78 -0.39 23.99
CA LYS A 84 15.06 0.07 23.42
C LYS A 84 16.24 -0.36 24.31
N ALA A 85 16.11 -0.22 25.62
CA ALA A 85 17.13 -0.66 26.57
C ALA A 85 17.32 -2.18 26.53
N ALA A 86 16.24 -2.96 26.45
CA ALA A 86 16.30 -4.42 26.29
C ALA A 86 16.97 -4.83 24.98
N LYS A 87 16.64 -4.18 23.86
CA LYS A 87 17.30 -4.45 22.55
C LYS A 87 18.79 -4.11 22.55
N LYS A 88 19.21 -3.06 23.27
CA LYS A 88 20.64 -2.72 23.44
C LYS A 88 21.38 -3.70 24.35
N LYS A 89 20.68 -4.31 25.33
CA LYS A 89 21.24 -5.26 26.30
C LYS A 89 21.21 -6.72 25.83
N VAL A 90 20.52 -7.04 24.73
CA VAL A 90 20.57 -8.36 24.11
C VAL A 90 21.67 -8.32 23.03
N PRO A 91 22.92 -8.76 23.31
CA PRO A 91 23.80 -9.15 22.22
C PRO A 91 23.07 -10.23 21.42
N SER A 92 23.09 -10.12 20.09
CA SER A 92 22.43 -11.05 19.19
C SER A 92 22.67 -12.48 19.65
N LYS A 93 21.62 -13.18 20.07
CA LYS A 93 21.70 -14.60 20.48
C LYS A 93 22.18 -15.52 19.33
N CYS A 94 22.36 -14.98 18.12
CA CYS A 94 22.98 -15.65 16.97
C CYS A 94 23.84 -14.65 16.16
N PRO A 95 25.17 -14.60 16.32
CA PRO A 95 26.05 -13.75 15.49
C PRO A 95 25.94 -14.10 13.99
N PHE A 96 25.70 -15.36 13.67
CA PHE A 96 25.51 -15.87 12.31
C PHE A 96 24.40 -15.17 11.51
N LYS A 97 23.28 -14.79 12.15
CA LYS A 97 22.18 -14.11 11.44
C LYS A 97 22.48 -12.64 11.14
N ALA A 98 23.33 -12.00 11.95
CA ALA A 98 23.73 -10.61 11.73
C ALA A 98 24.72 -10.50 10.57
N GLU A 99 25.71 -11.39 10.50
CA GLU A 99 26.68 -11.45 9.40
C GLU A 99 26.01 -11.74 8.05
N VAL A 100 25.09 -12.71 8.00
CA VAL A 100 24.34 -13.03 6.77
C VAL A 100 23.50 -11.85 6.26
N LEU A 101 22.93 -11.04 7.15
CA LEU A 101 22.18 -9.84 6.75
C LEU A 101 23.11 -8.74 6.22
N MET A 102 24.26 -8.52 6.87
CA MET A 102 25.26 -7.54 6.43
C MET A 102 25.87 -7.93 5.08
N GLU A 103 26.20 -9.20 4.88
CA GLU A 103 26.74 -9.73 3.63
C GLU A 103 25.70 -9.63 2.49
N ALA A 104 24.42 -9.89 2.78
CA ALA A 104 23.34 -9.72 1.81
C ALA A 104 23.13 -8.25 1.41
N GLU A 105 23.35 -7.30 2.32
CA GLU A 105 23.29 -5.86 2.03
C GLU A 105 24.48 -5.41 1.17
N GLN A 106 25.68 -5.91 1.46
CA GLN A 106 26.89 -5.64 0.65
C GLN A 106 26.75 -6.17 -0.78
N LYS A 107 26.31 -7.43 -0.95
CA LYS A 107 26.03 -8.03 -2.27
C LYS A 107 24.97 -7.24 -3.06
N ARG A 108 23.95 -6.70 -2.38
CA ARG A 108 22.94 -5.83 -3.01
C ARG A 108 23.51 -4.48 -3.43
N ALA A 109 24.45 -3.92 -2.67
CA ALA A 109 25.13 -2.67 -3.03
C ALA A 109 26.05 -2.87 -4.25
N GLU A 110 26.83 -3.95 -4.27
CA GLU A 110 27.70 -4.34 -5.39
C GLU A 110 26.91 -4.65 -6.67
N ALA A 111 25.78 -5.34 -6.57
CA ALA A 111 24.92 -5.58 -7.73
C ALA A 111 24.41 -4.26 -8.35
N LYS A 112 24.15 -3.24 -7.52
CA LYS A 112 23.74 -1.91 -8.00
C LYS A 112 24.88 -1.13 -8.64
N THR A 113 26.13 -1.28 -8.18
CA THR A 113 27.28 -0.62 -8.81
C THR A 113 27.59 -1.25 -10.16
N LEU A 114 27.57 -2.59 -10.24
CA LEU A 114 27.76 -3.33 -11.50
C LEU A 114 26.68 -3.02 -12.54
N ASP A 115 25.41 -2.88 -12.14
CA ASP A 115 24.34 -2.48 -13.06
C ASP A 115 24.55 -1.07 -13.63
N LYS A 116 25.03 -0.12 -12.81
CA LYS A 116 25.40 1.23 -13.26
C LYS A 116 26.55 1.17 -14.26
N GLU A 117 27.60 0.41 -13.99
CA GLU A 117 28.75 0.26 -14.89
C GLU A 117 28.35 -0.36 -16.24
N ARG A 118 27.50 -1.38 -16.23
CA ARG A 118 26.94 -2.00 -17.45
C ARG A 118 26.10 -1.01 -18.27
N LYS A 119 25.33 -0.14 -17.61
CA LYS A 119 24.59 0.93 -18.29
C LYS A 119 25.53 1.96 -18.92
N MET A 120 26.58 2.36 -18.22
CA MET A 120 27.59 3.30 -18.73
C MET A 120 28.38 2.73 -19.91
N SER A 121 28.75 1.45 -19.88
CA SER A 121 29.47 0.80 -20.99
C SER A 121 28.59 0.67 -22.24
N ARG A 122 27.30 0.33 -22.08
CA ARG A 122 26.30 0.32 -23.17
C ARG A 122 26.16 1.69 -23.83
N GLN A 123 26.07 2.76 -23.04
CA GLN A 123 25.98 4.12 -23.56
C GLN A 123 27.25 4.53 -24.34
N LYS A 124 28.44 4.18 -23.83
CA LYS A 124 29.72 4.42 -24.54
C LYS A 124 29.79 3.65 -25.87
N ALA A 125 29.37 2.39 -25.88
CA ALA A 125 29.33 1.58 -27.10
C ALA A 125 28.35 2.14 -28.15
N ALA A 126 27.16 2.59 -27.71
CA ALA A 126 26.17 3.24 -28.59
C ALA A 126 26.73 4.54 -29.21
N LYS A 127 27.39 5.40 -28.41
CA LYS A 127 28.05 6.61 -28.91
C LYS A 127 29.14 6.29 -29.94
N LYS A 128 29.96 5.26 -29.71
CA LYS A 128 31.02 4.83 -30.64
C LYS A 128 30.45 4.32 -31.96
N LYS A 129 29.35 3.56 -31.93
CA LYS A 129 28.63 3.11 -33.14
C LYS A 129 28.07 4.30 -33.92
N GLY A 130 27.39 5.23 -33.24
CA GLY A 130 26.86 6.45 -33.87
C GLY A 130 27.95 7.33 -34.49
N ALA A 131 29.11 7.46 -33.85
CA ALA A 131 30.25 8.20 -34.40
C ALA A 131 30.84 7.53 -35.66
N LYS A 132 30.94 6.20 -35.68
CA LYS A 132 31.38 5.44 -36.87
C LYS A 132 30.39 5.60 -38.02
N GLU A 133 29.09 5.54 -37.75
CA GLU A 133 28.05 5.70 -38.77
C GLU A 133 28.05 7.13 -39.36
N LYS A 134 28.20 8.16 -38.52
CA LYS A 134 28.37 9.55 -38.98
C LYS A 134 29.63 9.72 -39.84
N LYS A 135 30.75 9.09 -39.47
CA LYS A 135 31.98 9.12 -40.28
C LYS A 135 31.80 8.42 -41.62
N LYS A 136 31.08 7.29 -41.64
CA LYS A 136 30.76 6.57 -42.88
C LYS A 136 29.84 7.39 -43.80
N LYS A 137 28.82 8.06 -43.25
CA LYS A 137 27.93 8.96 -44.00
C LYS A 137 28.68 10.16 -44.59
N LYS A 138 29.51 10.85 -43.79
CA LYS A 138 30.36 11.95 -44.27
C LYS A 138 31.33 11.52 -45.38
N ASN A 139 31.92 10.33 -45.26
CA ASN A 139 32.79 9.80 -46.31
C ASN A 139 32.01 9.43 -47.58
N ALA A 140 30.72 9.07 -47.48
CA ALA A 140 29.87 8.79 -48.64
C ALA A 140 29.43 10.08 -49.34
N ASP A 141 28.99 11.10 -48.58
CA ASP A 141 28.63 12.43 -49.12
C ASP A 141 29.81 13.05 -49.89
N TRP A 142 31.04 12.92 -49.36
CA TRP A 142 32.24 13.43 -50.04
C TRP A 142 32.56 12.70 -51.37
N THR A 143 32.27 11.40 -51.46
CA THR A 143 32.51 10.63 -52.70
C THR A 143 31.44 10.87 -53.77
N ASP A 144 30.23 11.24 -53.37
CA ASP A 144 29.15 11.57 -54.29
C ASP A 144 29.33 13.00 -54.86
N GLU A 145 29.74 13.98 -54.04
CA GLU A 145 30.12 15.34 -54.51
C GLU A 145 31.31 15.33 -55.49
N ALA A 146 32.27 14.42 -55.31
CA ALA A 146 33.42 14.27 -56.21
C ALA A 146 33.09 13.59 -57.54
N ARG A 147 31.88 13.04 -57.71
CA ARG A 147 31.42 12.35 -58.92
C ARG A 147 30.53 13.24 -59.81
N GLU A 148 30.13 14.42 -59.34
CA GLU A 148 29.33 15.42 -60.06
C GLU A 148 30.14 16.59 -60.66
N ILE A 149 31.48 16.58 -60.57
CA ILE A 149 32.42 17.53 -61.19
C ILE A 149 33.19 16.83 -62.31
#